data_AF-A0A948R642-F1
#
_entry.id   AF-A0A948R642-F1
#
_cell.length_a   1.000
_cell.length_b   1.000
_cell.length_c   1.000
_cell.angle_alpha   90.00
_cell.angle_beta   90.00
_cell.angle_gamma   90.00
#
_symmetry.space_group_name_H-M   'P 1'
#
loop_
_entity.id
_entity.type
_entity.pdbx_description
1 polymer ?
#
loop_
_entity_poly.entity_id
_entity_poly.type
_entity_poly.pdbx_seq_one_letter_code
_entity_poly.pdbx_strand_id
1 'polypeptide(L)'
;MPRSAQQSAAGATAPKTVAQKLQEERYPPFVRVTMRRWVKWYLDGTEAFWPFSDVAIRFLIAMWFLRSGLVKLNNWDGAVFLAANEYPVGWMDPVSAATTGLAIELIGPALLIAGFMTRPAAMTMAALTIVSQAVYIPTTSNLIAGAILIWYAFHGPGVISIDRAVAGGIKQSALPLARPAIVASEFARERLAPVIMAITRVWIAVSLLNHAQLIQPSVAVQTWLPTTIFAGFPGWLAVIFAGLFLTGFGAVIVSYTLFPLILAYMIIGAHPAVTLFPFLFLGIYEAKGAGFLSLDRAILAWLDKNILFDRAYADIPERWPHIVIVGAGFGGLAAVTKLKRLPVRITLIDKRNYHLFQPLLYQIATATLNPADIATPIRSMFKGDGNVRVIKGEVNAINPAARTVTFDQDCTLFYDRLVLATGATHSYFGRDEWRPYAPGLKTIEDAVAVRGEILNAFELAEAAGDPARVERLLTFVIVGAGPTGVELAGAIAELAKVSVAREFRMIDPASARIILVQSGPRILPSFPESLSQRATRTLENLGVEIRTNSRVTEIAEAQVRIGDDTVIETETVLWAAGVAASPAARWLGANDDRSGRVLVNDLMRVLDKDGKPIDDIFAIGDTAGSNAWNGD
;
A
#
# COMPACT_ATOMS: atom_id res chain seq x y z
N MET A 1 18.88 -78.02 -15.92
CA MET A 1 19.48 -77.40 -17.14
C MET A 1 18.38 -77.26 -18.19
N PRO A 2 18.34 -76.22 -19.05
CA PRO A 2 18.94 -74.87 -19.04
C PRO A 2 17.84 -73.77 -18.77
N ARG A 3 18.08 -72.53 -18.32
CA ARG A 3 18.91 -71.36 -18.73
C ARG A 3 18.41 -70.57 -19.97
N SER A 4 17.81 -69.40 -19.70
CA SER A 4 18.04 -68.05 -20.30
C SER A 4 17.19 -67.03 -19.52
N ALA A 5 17.67 -66.11 -18.66
CA ALA A 5 18.73 -65.10 -18.67
C ALA A 5 18.43 -63.83 -19.50
N GLN A 6 18.28 -62.71 -18.78
CA GLN A 6 18.54 -61.29 -19.14
C GLN A 6 17.49 -60.59 -20.04
N GLN A 7 17.12 -59.31 -19.89
CA GLN A 7 17.56 -58.18 -19.06
C GLN A 7 16.60 -56.98 -19.27
N SER A 8 16.83 -55.87 -18.53
CA SER A 8 16.31 -54.49 -18.70
C SER A 8 14.96 -54.17 -18.02
N ALA A 9 14.92 -53.63 -16.79
CA ALA A 9 15.29 -52.28 -16.34
C ALA A 9 14.29 -51.17 -16.75
N ALA A 10 14.00 -50.33 -15.74
CA ALA A 10 13.41 -48.99 -15.76
C ALA A 10 11.88 -48.88 -15.72
N GLY A 11 11.36 -48.22 -14.67
CA GLY A 11 10.05 -47.58 -14.73
C GLY A 11 9.20 -47.50 -13.47
N ALA A 12 9.73 -47.63 -12.25
CA ALA A 12 8.95 -47.31 -11.05
C ALA A 12 8.71 -45.78 -11.00
N THR A 13 7.51 -45.37 -11.40
CA THR A 13 7.04 -44.00 -11.42
C THR A 13 7.00 -43.40 -10.02
N ALA A 14 7.96 -42.53 -9.72
CA ALA A 14 7.91 -41.58 -8.60
C ALA A 14 6.65 -40.70 -8.69
N PRO A 15 6.11 -40.18 -7.57
CA PRO A 15 4.94 -39.29 -7.58
C PRO A 15 5.33 -37.91 -8.14
N LYS A 16 5.33 -37.81 -9.48
CA LYS A 16 5.37 -36.54 -10.22
C LYS A 16 3.99 -35.89 -10.15
N THR A 17 3.60 -35.28 -9.02
CA THR A 17 2.36 -34.47 -8.99
C THR A 17 2.27 -33.35 -7.96
N VAL A 18 3.28 -33.11 -7.11
CA VAL A 18 3.25 -31.95 -6.17
C VAL A 18 4.26 -30.85 -6.56
N ALA A 19 5.28 -31.19 -7.34
CA ALA A 19 6.34 -30.25 -7.77
C ALA A 19 5.99 -29.43 -9.02
N GLN A 20 4.88 -29.72 -9.72
CA GLN A 20 4.45 -28.96 -10.89
C GLN A 20 3.42 -27.88 -10.48
N LYS A 21 3.88 -26.61 -10.55
CA LYS A 21 3.12 -25.34 -10.43
C LYS A 21 2.97 -24.70 -9.04
N LEU A 22 4.06 -24.58 -8.28
CA LEU A 22 4.30 -23.34 -7.51
C LEU A 22 5.16 -22.32 -8.29
N GLN A 23 5.63 -22.70 -9.48
CA GLN A 23 6.15 -21.75 -10.47
C GLN A 23 5.02 -21.15 -11.27
N GLU A 24 4.83 -19.85 -11.11
CA GLU A 24 4.57 -18.95 -12.23
C GLU A 24 5.09 -17.56 -11.83
N GLU A 25 6.36 -17.26 -12.14
CA GLU A 25 6.70 -15.92 -12.63
C GLU A 25 6.00 -15.79 -13.99
N ARG A 26 4.67 -15.63 -14.00
CA ARG A 26 3.90 -15.68 -15.26
C ARG A 26 4.20 -14.50 -16.17
N TYR A 27 4.73 -13.42 -15.61
CA TYR A 27 5.07 -12.21 -16.34
C TYR A 27 6.35 -11.56 -15.79
N PRO A 28 7.26 -11.09 -16.67
CA PRO A 28 8.46 -10.35 -16.27
C PRO A 28 8.13 -9.14 -15.38
N PRO A 29 9.04 -8.73 -14.46
CA PRO A 29 8.84 -7.55 -13.62
C PRO A 29 8.44 -6.30 -14.42
N PHE A 30 9.01 -6.12 -15.61
CA PHE A 30 8.64 -5.06 -16.54
C PHE A 30 7.15 -5.10 -16.88
N VAL A 31 6.60 -6.25 -17.28
CA VAL A 31 5.18 -6.38 -17.66
C VAL A 31 4.27 -6.06 -16.48
N ARG A 32 4.58 -6.56 -15.28
CA ARG A 32 3.77 -6.28 -14.08
C ARG A 32 3.82 -4.80 -13.69
N VAL A 33 5.00 -4.18 -13.70
CA VAL A 33 5.16 -2.76 -13.36
C VAL A 33 4.48 -1.87 -14.40
N THR A 34 4.67 -2.17 -15.68
CA THR A 34 4.04 -1.44 -16.80
C THR A 34 2.53 -1.60 -16.76
N MET A 35 2.00 -2.82 -16.56
CA MET A 35 0.56 -3.05 -16.44
C MET A 35 -0.02 -2.39 -15.19
N ARG A 36 0.66 -2.42 -14.05
CA ARG A 36 0.21 -1.72 -12.84
C ARG A 36 0.18 -0.21 -13.04
N ARG A 37 1.21 0.38 -13.68
CA ARG A 37 1.23 1.80 -14.03
C ARG A 37 0.13 2.17 -15.03
N TRP A 38 -0.08 1.33 -16.04
CA TRP A 38 -1.11 1.55 -17.05
C TRP A 38 -2.52 1.45 -16.45
N VAL A 39 -2.81 0.41 -15.66
CA VAL A 39 -4.09 0.26 -14.96
C VAL A 39 -4.32 1.43 -13.99
N LYS A 40 -3.28 1.84 -13.26
CA LYS A 40 -3.35 3.00 -12.39
C LYS A 40 -3.66 4.28 -13.17
N TRP A 41 -2.99 4.53 -14.29
CA TRP A 41 -3.30 5.68 -15.16
C TRP A 41 -4.72 5.60 -15.74
N TYR A 42 -5.13 4.42 -16.20
CA TYR A 42 -6.44 4.17 -16.78
C TYR A 42 -7.58 4.38 -15.79
N LEU A 43 -7.38 4.02 -14.52
CA LEU A 43 -8.36 4.21 -13.44
C LEU A 43 -8.26 5.62 -12.84
N ASP A 44 -7.08 6.03 -12.37
CA ASP A 44 -6.88 7.27 -11.61
C ASP A 44 -7.02 8.53 -12.48
N GLY A 45 -6.63 8.46 -13.77
CA GLY A 45 -6.76 9.58 -14.69
C GLY A 45 -8.22 10.03 -14.82
N THR A 46 -9.16 9.09 -14.79
CA THR A 46 -10.59 9.38 -14.89
C THR A 46 -11.16 9.97 -13.59
N GLU A 47 -10.68 9.54 -12.42
CA GLU A 47 -11.15 10.03 -11.13
C GLU A 47 -10.64 11.44 -10.80
N ALA A 48 -9.41 11.78 -11.19
CA ALA A 48 -8.80 13.07 -10.87
C ALA A 48 -9.51 14.25 -11.56
N PHE A 49 -9.95 14.08 -12.82
CA PHE A 49 -10.60 15.14 -13.59
C PHE A 49 -12.12 15.19 -13.42
N TRP A 50 -12.75 14.09 -13.00
CA TRP A 50 -14.21 13.99 -12.88
C TRP A 50 -14.88 15.11 -12.06
N PRO A 51 -14.36 15.55 -10.89
CA PRO A 51 -14.99 16.61 -10.11
C PRO A 51 -15.19 17.91 -10.90
N PHE A 52 -14.24 18.25 -11.77
CA PHE A 52 -14.28 19.45 -12.60
C PHE A 52 -15.21 19.26 -13.80
N SER A 53 -15.11 18.12 -14.48
CA SER A 53 -15.99 17.78 -15.60
C SER A 53 -17.45 17.73 -15.16
N ASP A 54 -17.75 17.18 -13.99
CA ASP A 54 -19.10 17.13 -13.43
C ASP A 54 -19.72 18.52 -13.25
N VAL A 55 -18.97 19.47 -12.68
CA VAL A 55 -19.43 20.85 -12.49
C VAL A 55 -19.64 21.53 -13.85
N ALA A 56 -18.69 21.36 -14.78
CA ALA A 56 -18.78 21.95 -16.11
C ALA A 56 -19.99 21.44 -16.90
N ILE A 57 -20.25 20.12 -16.86
CA ILE A 57 -21.40 19.50 -17.54
C ILE A 57 -22.71 20.03 -16.95
N ARG A 58 -22.85 20.03 -15.61
CA ARG A 58 -24.05 20.54 -14.94
C ARG A 58 -24.29 22.00 -15.29
N PHE A 59 -23.26 22.83 -15.27
CA PHE A 59 -23.33 24.24 -15.61
C PHE A 59 -23.75 24.50 -17.05
N LEU A 60 -23.10 23.84 -18.03
CA LEU A 60 -23.35 24.10 -19.44
C LEU A 60 -24.73 23.60 -19.90
N ILE A 61 -25.21 22.48 -19.37
CA ILE A 61 -26.57 22.00 -19.64
C ILE A 61 -27.59 22.92 -18.98
N ALA A 62 -27.38 23.28 -17.70
CA ALA A 62 -28.26 24.20 -17.00
C ALA A 62 -28.38 25.54 -17.73
N MET A 63 -27.27 26.08 -18.25
CA MET A 63 -27.25 27.35 -18.98
C MET A 63 -28.13 27.32 -20.24
N TRP A 64 -28.20 26.18 -20.93
CA TRP A 64 -29.05 26.03 -22.12
C TRP A 64 -30.53 26.12 -21.79
N PHE A 65 -30.98 25.43 -20.73
CA PHE A 65 -32.37 25.53 -20.25
C PHE A 65 -32.67 26.91 -19.68
N LEU A 66 -31.75 27.49 -18.91
CA LEU A 66 -31.92 28.81 -18.32
C LEU A 66 -32.11 29.88 -19.40
N ARG A 67 -31.34 29.79 -20.51
CA ARG A 67 -31.51 30.68 -21.65
C ARG A 67 -32.90 30.52 -22.30
N SER A 68 -33.40 29.29 -22.45
CA SER A 68 -34.77 29.02 -22.94
C SER A 68 -35.82 29.65 -22.01
N GLY A 69 -35.70 29.42 -20.70
CA GLY A 69 -36.61 29.96 -19.69
C GLY A 69 -36.62 31.49 -19.66
N LEU A 70 -35.46 32.14 -19.75
CA LEU A 70 -35.36 33.61 -19.81
C LEU A 70 -36.04 34.20 -21.06
N VAL A 71 -35.97 33.51 -22.20
CA VAL A 71 -36.69 33.94 -23.41
C VAL A 71 -38.21 33.85 -23.20
N LYS A 72 -38.70 32.78 -22.56
CA LYS A 72 -40.14 32.63 -22.23
C LYS A 72 -40.61 33.63 -21.18
N LEU A 73 -39.76 33.93 -20.19
CA LEU A 73 -40.04 34.95 -19.16
C LEU A 73 -40.21 36.35 -19.78
N ASN A 74 -39.34 36.69 -20.73
CA ASN A 74 -39.37 38.00 -21.41
C ASN A 74 -40.50 38.11 -22.45
N ASN A 75 -41.05 37.00 -22.94
CA ASN A 75 -42.16 36.98 -23.90
C ASN A 75 -43.23 35.99 -23.45
N TRP A 76 -43.91 36.32 -22.34
CA TRP A 76 -44.90 35.44 -21.72
C TRP A 76 -46.10 35.15 -22.61
N ASP A 77 -46.63 36.17 -23.29
CA ASP A 77 -47.74 36.00 -24.23
C ASP A 77 -47.36 35.05 -25.38
N GLY A 78 -46.12 35.15 -25.88
CA GLY A 78 -45.56 34.18 -26.82
C GLY A 78 -45.46 32.77 -26.25
N ALA A 79 -45.04 32.62 -24.99
CA ALA A 79 -44.94 31.32 -24.34
C ALA A 79 -46.31 30.64 -24.18
N VAL A 80 -47.34 31.39 -23.77
CA VAL A 80 -48.72 30.90 -23.66
C VAL A 80 -49.31 30.61 -25.04
N PHE A 81 -49.05 31.46 -26.04
CA PHE A 81 -49.48 31.23 -27.42
C PHE A 81 -48.90 29.93 -27.99
N LEU A 82 -47.60 29.70 -27.79
CA LEU A 82 -46.94 28.46 -28.21
C LEU A 82 -47.54 27.25 -27.48
N ALA A 83 -47.83 27.36 -26.17
CA ALA A 83 -48.47 26.29 -25.41
C ALA A 83 -49.94 26.03 -25.82
N ALA A 84 -50.63 27.02 -26.38
CA ALA A 84 -52.02 26.89 -26.81
C ALA A 84 -52.17 26.35 -28.23
N ASN A 85 -51.33 26.82 -29.16
CA ASN A 85 -51.56 26.64 -30.60
C ASN A 85 -50.53 25.74 -31.28
N GLU A 86 -49.27 25.80 -30.84
CA GLU A 86 -48.20 25.02 -31.45
C GLU A 86 -47.99 23.70 -30.70
N TYR A 87 -48.11 23.72 -29.37
CA TYR A 87 -47.72 22.60 -28.51
C TYR A 87 -48.69 22.36 -27.32
N PRO A 88 -49.96 22.05 -27.59
CA PRO A 88 -50.95 21.80 -26.54
C PRO A 88 -50.63 20.52 -25.76
N VAL A 89 -50.59 20.64 -24.44
CA VAL A 89 -50.45 19.50 -23.52
C VAL A 89 -51.85 18.96 -23.24
N GLY A 90 -52.20 17.79 -23.77
CA GLY A 90 -53.60 17.30 -23.77
C GLY A 90 -54.27 17.08 -22.40
N TRP A 91 -53.54 17.20 -21.30
CA TRP A 91 -54.02 17.02 -19.92
C TRP A 91 -53.86 18.28 -19.06
N MET A 92 -53.43 19.42 -19.63
CA MET A 92 -53.20 20.69 -18.94
C MET A 92 -53.67 21.87 -19.79
N ASP A 93 -54.16 22.93 -19.16
CA ASP A 93 -54.45 24.17 -19.87
C ASP A 93 -53.15 24.86 -20.33
N PRO A 94 -53.20 25.71 -21.38
CA PRO A 94 -52.01 26.34 -21.94
C PRO A 94 -51.21 27.21 -20.97
N VAL A 95 -51.88 27.87 -20.02
CA VAL A 95 -51.22 28.73 -19.03
C VAL A 95 -50.47 27.88 -18.01
N SER A 96 -51.09 26.80 -17.52
CA SER A 96 -50.44 25.82 -16.65
C SER A 96 -49.26 25.13 -17.35
N ALA A 97 -49.38 24.82 -18.65
CA ALA A 97 -48.31 24.23 -19.46
C ALA A 97 -47.11 25.17 -19.63
N ALA A 98 -47.36 26.44 -20.00
CA ALA A 98 -46.32 27.45 -20.08
C ALA A 98 -45.64 27.69 -18.72
N THR A 99 -46.43 27.73 -17.65
CA THR A 99 -45.94 27.96 -16.28
C THR A 99 -45.06 26.81 -15.81
N THR A 100 -45.50 25.56 -16.04
CA THR A 100 -44.74 24.36 -15.67
C THR A 100 -43.44 24.27 -16.44
N GLY A 101 -43.47 24.53 -17.76
CA GLY A 101 -42.27 24.56 -18.59
C GLY A 101 -41.27 25.62 -18.12
N LEU A 102 -41.74 26.84 -17.85
CA LEU A 102 -40.93 27.93 -17.33
C LEU A 102 -40.32 27.60 -15.95
N ALA A 103 -41.10 27.01 -15.05
CA ALA A 103 -40.62 26.59 -13.74
C ALA A 103 -39.50 25.55 -13.85
N ILE A 104 -39.64 24.55 -14.72
CA ILE A 104 -38.60 23.56 -14.99
C ILE A 104 -37.34 24.23 -15.55
N GLU A 105 -37.48 25.17 -16.48
CA GLU A 105 -36.38 25.86 -17.16
C GLU A 105 -35.69 26.94 -16.30
N LEU A 106 -36.27 27.38 -15.19
CA LEU A 106 -35.63 28.31 -14.26
C LEU A 106 -35.11 27.60 -12.99
N ILE A 107 -35.96 26.78 -12.36
CA ILE A 107 -35.64 26.13 -11.08
C ILE A 107 -34.72 24.92 -11.31
N GLY A 108 -35.01 24.10 -12.32
CA GLY A 108 -34.22 22.91 -12.63
C GLY A 108 -32.74 23.23 -12.85
N PRO A 109 -32.39 24.20 -13.72
CA PRO A 109 -31.03 24.67 -13.91
C PRO A 109 -30.33 25.18 -12.64
N ALA A 110 -31.03 25.99 -11.83
CA ALA A 110 -30.46 26.52 -10.59
C ALA A 110 -30.08 25.39 -9.61
N LEU A 111 -30.97 24.41 -9.46
CA LEU A 111 -30.75 23.20 -8.66
C LEU A 111 -29.59 22.35 -9.21
N LEU A 112 -29.55 22.16 -10.53
CA LEU A 112 -28.51 21.38 -11.20
C LEU A 112 -27.11 22.01 -11.04
N ILE A 113 -26.99 23.34 -11.19
CA ILE A 113 -25.74 24.08 -10.98
C ILE A 113 -25.25 23.93 -9.54
N ALA A 114 -26.14 24.16 -8.57
CA ALA A 114 -25.82 24.03 -7.15
C ALA A 114 -25.46 22.57 -6.77
N GLY A 115 -25.88 21.60 -7.57
CA GLY A 115 -25.79 20.19 -7.21
C GLY A 115 -26.67 19.88 -6.00
N PHE A 116 -27.86 20.49 -5.97
CA PHE A 116 -28.86 20.33 -4.92
C PHE A 116 -30.13 19.75 -5.54
N MET A 117 -30.69 18.70 -4.94
CA MET A 117 -31.80 17.94 -5.53
C MET A 117 -31.52 17.56 -7.00
N THR A 118 -30.27 17.19 -7.29
CA THR A 118 -29.76 17.00 -8.66
C THR A 118 -30.60 15.98 -9.42
N ARG A 119 -31.00 14.88 -8.76
CA ARG A 119 -31.77 13.80 -9.39
C ARG A 119 -33.19 14.21 -9.77
N PRO A 120 -34.02 14.75 -8.86
CA PRO A 120 -35.31 15.32 -9.22
C PRO A 120 -35.21 16.39 -10.32
N ALA A 121 -34.27 17.32 -10.20
CA ALA A 121 -34.08 18.38 -11.20
C ALA A 121 -33.72 17.81 -12.57
N ALA A 122 -32.77 16.89 -12.63
CA ALA A 122 -32.38 16.24 -13.89
C ALA A 122 -33.52 15.41 -14.48
N MET A 123 -34.33 14.74 -13.66
CA MET A 123 -35.46 13.94 -14.12
C MET A 123 -36.57 14.79 -14.76
N THR A 124 -36.93 15.93 -14.16
CA THR A 124 -37.95 16.82 -14.72
C THR A 124 -37.46 17.51 -16.00
N MET A 125 -36.20 17.94 -16.03
CA MET A 125 -35.58 18.51 -17.23
C MET A 125 -35.45 17.45 -18.35
N ALA A 126 -35.11 16.19 -18.02
CA ALA A 126 -35.07 15.10 -18.99
C ALA A 126 -36.46 14.85 -19.58
N ALA A 127 -37.51 14.81 -18.75
CA ALA A 127 -38.88 14.64 -19.20
C ALA A 127 -39.30 15.75 -20.17
N LEU A 128 -39.00 17.02 -19.84
CA LEU A 128 -39.25 18.15 -20.74
C LEU A 128 -38.51 18.00 -22.08
N THR A 129 -37.26 17.52 -22.05
CA THR A 129 -36.45 17.29 -23.26
C THR A 129 -37.02 16.17 -24.13
N ILE A 130 -37.49 15.08 -23.51
CA ILE A 130 -38.11 13.95 -24.21
C ILE A 130 -39.42 14.38 -24.87
N VAL A 131 -40.24 15.16 -24.16
CA VAL A 131 -41.47 15.75 -24.74
C VAL A 131 -41.11 16.68 -25.90
N SER A 132 -40.08 17.51 -25.75
CA SER A 132 -39.56 18.34 -26.83
C SER A 132 -39.13 17.50 -28.05
N GLN A 133 -38.41 16.40 -27.84
CA GLN A 133 -37.99 15.50 -28.91
C GLN A 133 -39.15 14.77 -29.61
N ALA A 134 -40.16 14.36 -28.85
CA ALA A 134 -41.26 13.55 -29.36
C ALA A 134 -42.36 14.35 -30.07
N VAL A 135 -42.62 15.56 -29.59
CA VAL A 135 -43.78 16.38 -30.01
C VAL A 135 -43.37 17.57 -30.87
N TYR A 136 -42.14 18.07 -30.73
CA TYR A 136 -41.64 19.26 -31.44
C TYR A 136 -40.67 18.86 -32.56
N ILE A 137 -39.74 19.75 -32.92
CA ILE A 137 -38.65 19.50 -33.85
C ILE A 137 -37.63 18.57 -33.19
N PRO A 138 -37.44 17.34 -33.69
CA PRO A 138 -36.42 16.45 -33.19
C PRO A 138 -35.04 17.07 -33.43
N THR A 139 -34.25 17.25 -32.37
CA THR A 139 -32.89 17.78 -32.49
C THR A 139 -31.88 16.90 -31.78
N THR A 140 -30.67 16.86 -32.33
CA THR A 140 -29.56 16.14 -31.71
C THR A 140 -29.17 16.74 -30.36
N SER A 141 -29.33 18.04 -30.19
CA SER A 141 -29.13 18.70 -28.89
C SER A 141 -30.09 18.19 -27.83
N ASN A 142 -31.38 18.01 -28.17
CA ASN A 142 -32.36 17.42 -27.26
C ASN A 142 -31.99 15.97 -26.91
N LEU A 143 -31.58 15.16 -27.90
CA LEU A 143 -31.18 13.77 -27.66
C LEU A 143 -29.99 13.67 -26.69
N ILE A 144 -28.93 14.45 -26.90
CA ILE A 144 -27.75 14.39 -26.04
C ILE A 144 -27.99 15.02 -24.67
N ALA A 145 -28.66 16.17 -24.61
CA ALA A 145 -29.02 16.78 -23.32
C ALA A 145 -29.91 15.83 -22.50
N GLY A 146 -30.90 15.19 -23.15
CA GLY A 146 -31.75 14.17 -22.54
C GLY A 146 -30.93 12.99 -22.00
N ALA A 147 -29.99 12.45 -22.79
CA ALA A 147 -29.12 11.36 -22.35
C ALA A 147 -28.26 11.74 -21.12
N ILE A 148 -27.72 12.96 -21.09
CA ILE A 148 -26.93 13.44 -19.94
C ILE A 148 -27.82 13.65 -18.70
N LEU A 149 -29.01 14.22 -18.87
CA LEU A 149 -29.95 14.43 -17.76
C LEU A 149 -30.48 13.11 -17.19
N ILE A 150 -30.78 12.13 -18.06
CA ILE A 150 -31.13 10.76 -17.65
C ILE A 150 -29.96 10.16 -16.84
N TRP A 151 -28.73 10.32 -17.30
CA TRP A 151 -27.55 9.89 -16.55
C TRP A 151 -27.52 10.53 -15.14
N TYR A 152 -27.70 11.84 -15.03
CA TYR A 152 -27.75 12.53 -13.73
C TYR A 152 -28.92 12.09 -12.84
N ALA A 153 -30.08 11.75 -13.42
CA ALA A 153 -31.23 11.26 -12.68
C ALA A 153 -30.94 9.93 -11.97
N PHE A 154 -30.17 9.03 -12.59
CA PHE A 154 -29.79 7.74 -12.00
C PHE A 154 -28.50 7.80 -11.19
N HIS A 155 -27.47 8.48 -11.70
CA HIS A 155 -26.13 8.54 -11.07
C HIS A 155 -26.05 9.55 -9.92
N GLY A 156 -26.73 10.70 -10.03
CA GLY A 156 -26.60 11.81 -9.10
C GLY A 156 -25.34 12.67 -9.33
N PRO A 157 -25.08 13.67 -8.47
CA PRO A 157 -24.00 14.64 -8.67
C PRO A 157 -22.62 14.13 -8.23
N GLY A 158 -21.57 14.82 -8.68
CA GLY A 158 -20.18 14.58 -8.28
C GLY A 158 -19.85 14.99 -6.85
N VAL A 159 -18.55 15.01 -6.53
CA VAL A 159 -18.06 15.35 -5.17
C VAL A 159 -18.26 16.81 -4.81
N ILE A 160 -18.27 17.71 -5.80
CA ILE A 160 -18.51 19.15 -5.63
C ILE A 160 -20.03 19.40 -5.77
N SER A 161 -20.80 19.05 -4.76
CA SER A 161 -22.27 19.24 -4.76
C SER A 161 -22.84 19.39 -3.35
N ILE A 162 -23.91 20.17 -3.21
CA ILE A 162 -24.63 20.35 -1.95
C ILE A 162 -25.25 19.01 -1.50
N ASP A 163 -25.80 18.23 -2.44
CA ASP A 163 -26.35 16.89 -2.17
C ASP A 163 -25.35 16.01 -1.41
N ARG A 164 -24.07 16.05 -1.80
CA ARG A 164 -23.03 15.24 -1.15
C ARG A 164 -22.54 15.82 0.16
N ALA A 165 -22.48 17.14 0.29
CA ALA A 165 -22.12 17.82 1.54
C ALA A 165 -23.14 17.53 2.65
N VAL A 166 -24.42 17.43 2.31
CA VAL A 166 -25.51 17.22 3.27
C VAL A 166 -25.85 15.74 3.49
N ALA A 167 -25.42 14.84 2.60
CA ALA A 167 -25.70 13.40 2.67
C ALA A 167 -25.30 12.74 4.00
N GLY A 168 -24.17 13.14 4.59
CA GLY A 168 -23.71 12.61 5.89
C GLY A 168 -24.66 12.94 7.04
N GLY A 169 -25.16 14.19 7.08
CA GLY A 169 -26.12 14.65 8.09
C GLY A 169 -27.51 14.03 7.91
N ILE A 170 -28.00 13.92 6.66
CA ILE A 170 -29.30 13.30 6.36
C ILE A 170 -29.30 11.81 6.74
N LYS A 171 -28.18 11.09 6.53
CA LYS A 171 -28.06 9.67 6.90
C LYS A 171 -28.25 9.42 8.40
N GLN A 172 -27.93 10.40 9.24
CA GLN A 172 -28.06 10.35 10.70
C GLN A 172 -29.34 11.03 11.21
N SER A 173 -30.14 11.63 10.33
CA SER A 173 -31.36 12.34 10.71
C SER A 173 -32.53 11.40 11.05
N ALA A 174 -33.44 11.86 11.90
CA ALA A 174 -34.67 11.15 12.28
C ALA A 174 -35.82 11.29 11.26
N LEU A 175 -35.55 11.81 10.05
CA LEU A 175 -36.57 12.02 9.03
C LEU A 175 -37.12 10.69 8.51
N PRO A 176 -38.46 10.49 8.47
CA PRO A 176 -39.07 9.19 8.14
C PRO A 176 -38.76 8.71 6.71
N LEU A 177 -38.49 9.63 5.78
CA LEU A 177 -38.18 9.31 4.38
C LEU A 177 -36.68 9.31 4.05
N ALA A 178 -35.80 9.71 4.97
CA ALA A 178 -34.37 9.85 4.67
C ALA A 178 -33.69 8.51 4.32
N ARG A 179 -33.90 7.47 5.13
CA ARG A 179 -33.35 6.13 4.88
C ARG A 179 -33.85 5.51 3.56
N PRO A 180 -35.16 5.40 3.28
CA PRO A 180 -35.63 4.81 2.02
C PRO A 180 -35.18 5.63 0.81
N ALA A 181 -35.13 6.95 0.91
CA ALA A 181 -34.62 7.80 -0.16
C ALA A 181 -33.13 7.52 -0.44
N ILE A 182 -32.29 7.39 0.59
CA ILE A 182 -30.86 7.05 0.44
C ILE A 182 -30.68 5.67 -0.19
N VAL A 183 -31.43 4.66 0.26
CA VAL A 183 -31.36 3.30 -0.28
C VAL A 183 -31.76 3.26 -1.75
N ALA A 184 -32.87 3.91 -2.12
CA ALA A 184 -33.29 4.03 -3.51
C ALA A 184 -32.24 4.76 -4.36
N SER A 185 -31.63 5.80 -3.78
CA SER A 185 -30.53 6.56 -4.36
C SER A 185 -29.28 5.70 -4.62
N GLU A 186 -28.87 4.89 -3.64
CA GLU A 186 -27.71 4.01 -3.75
C GLU A 186 -28.00 2.91 -4.79
N PHE A 187 -29.20 2.31 -4.74
CA PHE A 187 -29.64 1.35 -5.74
C PHE A 187 -29.62 1.91 -7.17
N ALA A 188 -30.17 3.11 -7.38
CA ALA A 188 -30.15 3.76 -8.69
C ALA A 188 -28.72 3.98 -9.21
N ARG A 189 -27.80 4.38 -8.32
CA ARG A 189 -26.40 4.62 -8.68
C ARG A 189 -25.62 3.34 -8.95
N GLU A 190 -25.81 2.31 -8.14
CA GLU A 190 -25.00 1.08 -8.20
C GLU A 190 -25.53 0.07 -9.22
N ARG A 191 -26.86 0.03 -9.42
CA ARG A 191 -27.52 -0.95 -10.29
C ARG A 191 -28.01 -0.36 -11.59
N LEU A 192 -28.66 0.80 -11.56
CA LEU A 192 -29.33 1.34 -12.76
C LEU A 192 -28.39 2.20 -13.61
N ALA A 193 -27.59 3.09 -13.03
CA ALA A 193 -26.64 3.92 -13.78
C ALA A 193 -25.72 3.09 -14.71
N PRO A 194 -25.11 1.97 -14.27
CA PRO A 194 -24.31 1.13 -15.16
C PRO A 194 -25.09 0.54 -16.35
N VAL A 195 -26.39 0.26 -16.17
CA VAL A 195 -27.29 -0.19 -17.24
C VAL A 195 -27.56 0.94 -18.21
N ILE A 196 -27.84 2.15 -17.71
CA ILE A 196 -28.03 3.34 -18.55
C ILE A 196 -26.80 3.58 -19.43
N MET A 197 -25.57 3.48 -18.89
CA MET A 197 -24.36 3.62 -19.71
C MET A 197 -24.24 2.57 -20.81
N ALA A 198 -24.61 1.32 -20.53
CA ALA A 198 -24.63 0.27 -21.54
C ALA A 198 -25.67 0.56 -22.63
N ILE A 199 -26.86 1.02 -22.27
CA ILE A 199 -27.90 1.44 -23.22
C ILE A 199 -27.40 2.59 -24.09
N THR A 200 -26.81 3.63 -23.49
CA THR A 200 -26.34 4.80 -24.23
C THR A 200 -25.18 4.47 -25.17
N ARG A 201 -24.31 3.53 -24.79
CA ARG A 201 -23.28 2.98 -25.69
C ARG A 201 -23.87 2.31 -26.92
N VAL A 202 -24.84 1.43 -26.72
CA VAL A 202 -25.53 0.73 -27.83
C VAL A 202 -26.23 1.75 -28.71
N TRP A 203 -26.89 2.75 -28.10
CA TRP A 203 -27.55 3.84 -28.80
C TRP A 203 -26.60 4.65 -29.69
N ILE A 204 -25.40 5.00 -29.20
CA ILE A 204 -24.37 5.68 -30.00
C ILE A 204 -23.84 4.76 -31.10
N ALA A 205 -23.59 3.49 -30.81
CA ALA A 205 -23.13 2.54 -31.83
C ALA A 205 -24.15 2.37 -32.96
N VAL A 206 -25.44 2.24 -32.64
CA VAL A 206 -26.52 2.20 -33.63
C VAL A 206 -26.56 3.48 -34.46
N SER A 207 -26.34 4.64 -33.84
CA SER A 207 -26.26 5.93 -34.55
C SER A 207 -25.08 5.98 -35.54
N LEU A 208 -23.92 5.44 -35.14
CA LEU A 208 -22.74 5.32 -35.99
C LEU A 208 -22.94 4.32 -37.14
N LEU A 209 -23.60 3.19 -36.89
CA LEU A 209 -23.93 2.21 -37.94
C LEU A 209 -24.93 2.76 -38.94
N ASN A 210 -25.92 3.54 -38.48
CA ASN A 210 -26.85 4.25 -39.34
C ASN A 210 -26.12 5.30 -40.19
N HIS A 211 -25.23 6.09 -39.57
CA HIS A 211 -24.39 7.06 -40.26
C HIS A 211 -23.50 6.43 -41.32
N ALA A 212 -22.94 5.25 -41.04
CA ALA A 212 -22.17 4.43 -41.98
C ALA A 212 -23.04 3.74 -43.05
N GLN A 213 -24.36 3.94 -43.03
CA GLN A 213 -25.34 3.33 -43.94
C GLN A 213 -25.38 1.79 -43.90
N LEU A 214 -24.87 1.17 -42.82
CA LEU A 214 -24.92 -0.29 -42.63
C LEU A 214 -26.28 -0.77 -42.14
N ILE A 215 -27.05 0.12 -41.48
CA ILE A 215 -28.41 -0.15 -41.04
C ILE A 215 -29.33 1.00 -41.46
N GLN A 216 -30.56 0.66 -41.86
CA GLN A 216 -31.59 1.62 -42.26
C GLN A 216 -32.87 1.41 -41.42
N PRO A 217 -32.85 1.81 -40.14
CA PRO A 217 -34.04 1.76 -39.29
C PRO A 217 -35.15 2.68 -39.84
N SER A 218 -36.39 2.45 -39.40
CA SER A 218 -37.54 3.26 -39.82
C SER A 218 -37.36 4.75 -39.49
N VAL A 219 -38.06 5.63 -40.21
CA VAL A 219 -38.01 7.10 -39.99
C VAL A 219 -38.30 7.44 -38.53
N ALA A 220 -39.27 6.76 -37.92
CA ALA A 220 -39.63 6.93 -36.51
C ALA A 220 -38.50 6.55 -35.54
N VAL A 221 -37.56 5.68 -35.90
CA VAL A 221 -36.38 5.36 -35.08
C VAL A 221 -35.23 6.30 -35.38
N GLN A 222 -35.07 6.73 -36.63
CA GLN A 222 -34.01 7.68 -37.02
C GLN A 222 -34.14 9.02 -36.29
N THR A 223 -35.35 9.50 -36.00
CA THR A 223 -35.57 10.72 -35.22
C THR A 223 -35.07 10.62 -33.77
N TRP A 224 -34.79 9.41 -33.28
CA TRP A 224 -34.22 9.16 -31.96
C TRP A 224 -32.73 8.83 -31.99
N LEU A 225 -32.07 8.91 -33.14
CA LEU A 225 -30.63 8.68 -33.28
C LEU A 225 -29.90 10.02 -33.54
N PRO A 226 -28.86 10.37 -32.75
CA PRO A 226 -28.11 11.61 -32.90
C PRO A 226 -27.09 11.52 -34.06
N THR A 227 -27.55 11.13 -35.24
CA THR A 227 -26.71 10.88 -36.43
C THR A 227 -25.98 12.14 -36.89
N THR A 228 -26.58 13.32 -36.70
CA THR A 228 -25.97 14.57 -37.14
C THR A 228 -24.65 14.87 -36.43
N ILE A 229 -24.38 14.36 -35.21
CA ILE A 229 -23.07 14.51 -34.54
C ILE A 229 -21.94 13.99 -35.42
N PHE A 230 -22.23 12.97 -36.21
CA PHE A 230 -21.25 12.29 -37.05
C PHE A 230 -21.23 12.83 -38.48
N ALA A 231 -21.91 13.94 -38.80
CA ALA A 231 -21.82 14.52 -40.13
C ALA A 231 -20.34 14.79 -40.52
N GLY A 232 -19.97 14.44 -41.75
CA GLY A 232 -18.57 14.52 -42.21
C GLY A 232 -17.63 13.44 -41.64
N PHE A 233 -18.08 12.60 -40.70
CA PHE A 233 -17.28 11.52 -40.14
C PHE A 233 -17.13 10.37 -41.16
N PRO A 234 -15.91 9.85 -41.40
CA PRO A 234 -15.70 8.79 -42.39
C PRO A 234 -16.47 7.52 -42.04
N GLY A 235 -17.21 6.95 -43.00
CA GLY A 235 -18.05 5.76 -42.78
C GLY A 235 -17.29 4.56 -42.24
N TRP A 236 -16.09 4.27 -42.77
CA TRP A 236 -15.24 3.17 -42.28
C TRP A 236 -14.82 3.37 -40.81
N LEU A 237 -14.57 4.63 -40.42
CA LEU A 237 -14.21 4.98 -39.05
C LEU A 237 -15.42 4.88 -38.12
N ALA A 238 -16.62 5.24 -38.60
CA ALA A 238 -17.87 5.05 -37.86
C ALA A 238 -18.12 3.58 -37.52
N VAL A 239 -17.84 2.66 -38.44
CA VAL A 239 -17.95 1.21 -38.20
C VAL A 239 -17.01 0.75 -37.08
N ILE A 240 -15.75 1.22 -37.08
CA ILE A 240 -14.77 0.89 -36.03
C ILE A 240 -15.26 1.39 -34.67
N PHE A 241 -15.66 2.65 -34.57
CA PHE A 241 -16.14 3.22 -33.31
C PHE A 241 -17.45 2.58 -32.85
N ALA A 242 -18.36 2.20 -33.76
CA ALA A 242 -19.55 1.45 -33.41
C ALA A 242 -19.21 0.11 -32.73
N GLY A 243 -18.22 -0.62 -33.28
CA GLY A 243 -17.71 -1.84 -32.67
C GLY A 243 -17.15 -1.61 -31.26
N LEU A 244 -16.33 -0.57 -31.07
CA LEU A 244 -15.74 -0.22 -29.79
C LEU A 244 -16.78 0.20 -28.73
N PHE A 245 -17.83 0.93 -29.13
CA PHE A 245 -18.94 1.28 -28.24
C PHE A 245 -19.79 0.05 -27.88
N LEU A 246 -20.06 -0.86 -28.83
CA LEU A 246 -20.81 -2.09 -28.58
C LEU A 246 -20.09 -2.98 -27.58
N THR A 247 -18.79 -3.23 -27.76
CA THR A 247 -17.99 -4.06 -26.85
C THR A 247 -17.65 -3.35 -25.55
N GLY A 248 -17.66 -2.02 -25.55
CA GLY A 248 -17.14 -1.21 -24.44
C GLY A 248 -15.65 -1.44 -24.25
N PHE A 249 -14.89 -1.56 -25.36
CA PHE A 249 -13.45 -1.74 -25.35
C PHE A 249 -12.73 -0.41 -25.55
N GLY A 250 -11.74 -0.14 -24.70
CA GLY A 250 -10.94 1.07 -24.72
C GLY A 250 -11.76 2.34 -24.51
N ALA A 251 -12.75 2.32 -23.62
CA ALA A 251 -13.73 3.40 -23.46
C ALA A 251 -13.10 4.80 -23.31
N VAL A 252 -12.09 4.89 -22.45
CA VAL A 252 -11.34 6.12 -22.18
C VAL A 252 -10.57 6.57 -23.43
N ILE A 253 -9.93 5.62 -24.12
CA ILE A 253 -9.15 5.88 -25.34
C ILE A 253 -10.06 6.34 -26.48
N VAL A 254 -11.21 5.69 -26.64
CA VAL A 254 -12.26 6.04 -27.60
C VAL A 254 -12.72 7.47 -27.39
N SER A 255 -12.99 7.86 -26.13
CA SER A 255 -13.37 9.23 -25.81
C SER A 255 -12.28 10.24 -26.15
N TYR A 256 -11.04 10.00 -25.72
CA TYR A 256 -9.88 10.85 -26.01
C TYR A 256 -9.54 10.95 -27.50
N THR A 257 -9.93 9.96 -28.31
CA THR A 257 -9.72 9.99 -29.76
C THR A 257 -10.84 10.73 -30.47
N LEU A 258 -12.09 10.52 -30.06
CA LEU A 258 -13.25 11.18 -30.67
C LEU A 258 -13.30 12.67 -30.35
N PHE A 259 -12.90 13.07 -29.13
CA PHE A 259 -12.92 14.47 -28.72
C PHE A 259 -12.12 15.39 -29.67
N PRO A 260 -10.81 15.20 -29.92
CA PRO A 260 -10.04 16.05 -30.82
C PRO A 260 -10.46 15.88 -32.28
N LEU A 261 -10.93 14.69 -32.67
CA LEU A 261 -11.36 14.43 -34.03
C LEU A 261 -12.63 15.22 -34.37
N ILE A 262 -13.67 15.15 -33.53
CA ILE A 262 -14.91 15.92 -33.69
C ILE A 262 -14.60 17.43 -33.63
N LEU A 263 -13.72 17.86 -32.73
CA LEU A 263 -13.28 19.25 -32.63
C LEU A 263 -12.57 19.74 -33.91
N ALA A 264 -11.69 18.93 -34.48
CA ALA A 264 -11.01 19.25 -35.74
C ALA A 264 -12.01 19.42 -36.90
N TYR A 265 -13.01 18.53 -37.00
CA TYR A 265 -14.07 18.62 -38.01
C TYR A 265 -14.94 19.88 -37.84
N MET A 266 -15.16 20.35 -36.61
CA MET A 266 -15.83 21.63 -36.37
C MET A 266 -14.99 22.82 -36.84
N ILE A 267 -13.69 22.84 -36.52
CA ILE A 267 -12.79 23.96 -36.85
C ILE A 267 -12.68 24.15 -38.36
N ILE A 268 -12.63 23.06 -39.13
CA ILE A 268 -12.52 23.13 -40.61
C ILE A 268 -13.85 23.47 -41.30
N GLY A 269 -14.91 23.77 -40.56
CA GLY A 269 -16.22 24.15 -41.11
C GLY A 269 -16.99 23.01 -41.79
N ALA A 270 -16.48 21.77 -41.71
CA ALA A 270 -17.17 20.57 -42.20
C ALA A 270 -18.41 20.21 -41.35
N HIS A 271 -18.63 20.95 -40.25
CA HIS A 271 -19.66 20.62 -39.26
C HIS A 271 -20.33 21.86 -38.63
N PRO A 272 -21.23 22.56 -39.36
CA PRO A 272 -21.74 23.88 -38.96
C PRO A 272 -22.79 23.86 -37.83
N ALA A 273 -23.19 22.69 -37.31
CA ALA A 273 -24.34 22.55 -36.40
C ALA A 273 -24.04 21.81 -35.07
N VAL A 274 -22.77 21.50 -34.77
CA VAL A 274 -22.42 20.78 -33.52
C VAL A 274 -22.39 21.73 -32.34
N THR A 275 -23.20 21.43 -31.33
CA THR A 275 -23.19 22.11 -30.02
C THR A 275 -22.10 21.53 -29.11
N LEU A 276 -21.85 22.10 -27.93
CA LEU A 276 -20.88 21.54 -26.99
C LEU A 276 -21.34 20.20 -26.35
N PHE A 277 -22.61 19.81 -26.51
CA PHE A 277 -23.20 18.66 -25.80
C PHE A 277 -22.56 17.30 -26.11
N PRO A 278 -22.18 16.95 -27.35
CA PRO A 278 -21.49 15.71 -27.62
C PRO A 278 -20.15 15.58 -26.87
N PHE A 279 -19.43 16.68 -26.68
CA PHE A 279 -18.18 16.70 -25.90
C PHE A 279 -18.44 16.49 -24.40
N LEU A 280 -19.52 17.09 -23.87
CA LEU A 280 -19.94 16.88 -22.49
C LEU A 280 -20.36 15.43 -22.24
N PHE A 281 -21.04 14.83 -23.20
CA PHE A 281 -21.41 13.42 -23.15
C PHE A 281 -20.18 12.50 -23.18
N LEU A 282 -19.22 12.77 -24.07
CA LEU A 282 -17.94 12.05 -24.12
C LEU A 282 -17.14 12.21 -22.82
N GLY A 283 -17.20 13.37 -22.16
CA GLY A 283 -16.58 13.58 -20.85
C GLY A 283 -17.17 12.69 -19.73
N ILE A 284 -18.47 12.37 -19.79
CA ILE A 284 -19.08 11.38 -18.88
C ILE A 284 -18.52 9.99 -19.16
N TYR A 285 -18.42 9.63 -20.43
CA TYR A 285 -17.90 8.33 -20.86
C TYR A 285 -16.41 8.14 -20.50
N GLU A 286 -15.61 9.19 -20.62
CA GLU A 286 -14.21 9.25 -20.17
C GLU A 286 -14.11 9.01 -18.66
N ALA A 287 -14.87 9.76 -17.87
CA ALA A 287 -14.73 9.78 -16.42
C ALA A 287 -15.40 8.62 -15.66
N LYS A 288 -16.25 7.85 -16.34
CA LYS A 288 -17.00 6.72 -15.74
C LYS A 288 -16.77 5.40 -16.46
N GLY A 289 -16.10 5.42 -17.61
CA GLY A 289 -15.78 4.24 -18.42
C GLY A 289 -17.00 3.59 -19.06
N ALA A 290 -16.79 2.40 -19.64
CA ALA A 290 -17.83 1.69 -20.40
C ALA A 290 -18.91 0.99 -19.55
N GLY A 291 -18.84 1.01 -18.22
CA GLY A 291 -19.84 0.36 -17.35
C GLY A 291 -19.68 -1.17 -17.20
N PHE A 292 -20.69 -1.86 -16.66
CA PHE A 292 -20.55 -3.25 -16.19
C PHE A 292 -20.56 -4.33 -17.30
N LEU A 293 -21.25 -4.09 -18.41
CA LEU A 293 -21.26 -4.95 -19.59
C LEU A 293 -20.20 -4.48 -20.60
N SER A 294 -18.94 -4.35 -20.16
CA SER A 294 -17.84 -3.88 -21.00
C SER A 294 -16.68 -4.87 -21.02
N LEU A 295 -16.03 -4.98 -22.18
CA LEU A 295 -14.80 -5.74 -22.31
C LEU A 295 -13.69 -5.15 -21.42
N ASP A 296 -13.66 -3.82 -21.24
CA ASP A 296 -12.75 -3.15 -20.32
C ASP A 296 -12.85 -3.70 -18.89
N ARG A 297 -14.06 -3.85 -18.35
CA ARG A 297 -14.25 -4.39 -17.01
C ARG A 297 -13.83 -5.86 -16.93
N ALA A 298 -14.10 -6.65 -17.96
CA ALA A 298 -13.68 -8.04 -18.02
C ALA A 298 -12.13 -8.15 -18.06
N ILE A 299 -11.47 -7.31 -18.84
CA ILE A 299 -10.01 -7.24 -18.91
C ILE A 299 -9.42 -6.77 -17.58
N LEU A 300 -9.95 -5.69 -16.99
CA LEU A 300 -9.47 -5.19 -15.70
C LEU A 300 -9.66 -6.20 -14.57
N ALA A 301 -10.81 -6.89 -14.51
CA ALA A 301 -11.04 -7.95 -13.55
C ALA A 301 -10.09 -9.15 -13.76
N TRP A 302 -9.77 -9.46 -15.02
CA TRP A 302 -8.78 -10.48 -15.35
C TRP A 302 -7.35 -10.03 -14.96
N LEU A 303 -6.97 -8.79 -15.23
CA LEU A 303 -5.67 -8.21 -14.85
C LEU A 303 -5.50 -8.17 -13.33
N ASP A 304 -6.54 -7.78 -12.60
CA ASP A 304 -6.50 -7.76 -11.14
C ASP A 304 -6.33 -9.16 -10.55
N LYS A 305 -7.12 -10.12 -11.07
CA LYS A 305 -7.08 -11.51 -10.64
C LYS A 305 -5.77 -12.21 -10.95
N ASN A 306 -5.12 -11.89 -12.07
CA ASN A 306 -3.98 -12.65 -12.61
C ASN A 306 -2.63 -11.90 -12.59
N ILE A 307 -2.60 -10.57 -12.45
CA ILE A 307 -1.38 -9.75 -12.61
C ILE A 307 -1.13 -8.80 -11.41
N LEU A 308 -2.17 -8.19 -10.81
CA LEU A 308 -1.96 -7.07 -9.86
C LEU A 308 -1.85 -7.46 -8.37
N PHE A 309 -2.38 -8.62 -7.95
CA PHE A 309 -2.29 -9.19 -6.58
C PHE A 309 -2.73 -8.27 -5.40
N ASP A 310 -3.50 -7.21 -5.63
CA ASP A 310 -4.12 -6.39 -4.58
C ASP A 310 -5.43 -7.04 -4.12
N ARG A 311 -5.35 -8.13 -3.35
CA ARG A 311 -6.53 -8.74 -2.70
C ARG A 311 -6.57 -8.37 -1.22
N ALA A 312 -7.75 -8.21 -0.64
CA ALA A 312 -7.83 -8.19 0.82
C ALA A 312 -7.41 -9.58 1.35
N TYR A 313 -6.70 -9.62 2.48
CA TYR A 313 -6.23 -10.88 3.05
C TYR A 313 -7.37 -11.88 3.32
N ALA A 314 -8.57 -11.37 3.62
CA ALA A 314 -9.78 -12.17 3.82
C ALA A 314 -10.27 -12.89 2.55
N ASP A 315 -9.93 -12.40 1.37
CA ASP A 315 -10.37 -12.96 0.08
C ASP A 315 -9.41 -14.04 -0.45
N ILE A 316 -8.37 -14.37 0.32
CA ILE A 316 -7.37 -15.36 -0.11
C ILE A 316 -7.92 -16.75 0.14
N PRO A 317 -7.90 -17.65 -0.86
CA PRO A 317 -8.42 -18.99 -0.70
C PRO A 317 -7.77 -19.72 0.48
N GLU A 318 -8.57 -20.29 1.38
CA GLU A 318 -8.07 -21.04 2.54
C GLU A 318 -7.22 -22.27 2.15
N ARG A 319 -7.46 -22.82 0.94
CA ARG A 319 -6.66 -23.91 0.36
C ARG A 319 -5.20 -23.56 0.06
N TRP A 320 -4.84 -22.27 0.10
CA TRP A 320 -3.45 -21.85 -0.11
C TRP A 320 -2.62 -22.16 1.14
N PRO A 321 -1.40 -22.73 0.97
CA PRO A 321 -0.55 -23.05 2.11
C PRO A 321 -0.32 -21.83 3.01
N HIS A 322 -0.50 -22.02 4.31
CA HIS A 322 -0.32 -21.00 5.33
C HIS A 322 1.09 -21.07 5.90
N ILE A 323 1.88 -20.04 5.59
CA ILE A 323 3.22 -19.88 6.12
C ILE A 323 3.20 -18.86 7.27
N VAL A 324 3.63 -19.31 8.44
CA VAL A 324 3.82 -18.44 9.61
C VAL A 324 5.29 -18.15 9.76
N ILE A 325 5.62 -16.88 9.91
CA ILE A 325 6.98 -16.39 10.08
C ILE A 325 7.03 -15.65 11.40
N VAL A 326 7.92 -16.06 12.29
CA VAL A 326 8.09 -15.47 13.62
C VAL A 326 9.37 -14.65 13.63
N GLY A 327 9.25 -13.35 13.85
CA GLY A 327 10.32 -12.36 13.78
C GLY A 327 10.34 -11.60 12.46
N ALA A 328 10.33 -10.28 12.54
CA ALA A 328 10.40 -9.31 11.44
C ALA A 328 11.78 -8.60 11.40
N GLY A 329 12.83 -9.29 11.85
CA GLY A 329 14.22 -8.92 11.60
C GLY A 329 14.65 -9.19 10.16
N PHE A 330 15.95 -9.16 9.90
CA PHE A 330 16.51 -9.39 8.56
C PHE A 330 16.04 -10.70 7.91
N GLY A 331 16.15 -11.82 8.65
CA GLY A 331 15.76 -13.14 8.14
C GLY A 331 14.27 -13.24 7.79
N GLY A 332 13.40 -12.80 8.70
CA GLY A 332 11.95 -12.89 8.50
C GLY A 332 11.46 -12.01 7.35
N LEU A 333 11.96 -10.78 7.24
CA LEU A 333 11.62 -9.91 6.11
C LEU A 333 12.14 -10.47 4.77
N ALA A 334 13.34 -11.04 4.75
CA ALA A 334 13.87 -11.70 3.55
C ALA A 334 12.97 -12.86 3.13
N ALA A 335 12.51 -13.68 4.08
CA ALA A 335 11.58 -14.78 3.84
C ALA A 335 10.24 -14.27 3.27
N VAL A 336 9.59 -13.29 3.91
CA VAL A 336 8.33 -12.71 3.41
C VAL A 336 8.51 -12.13 2.01
N THR A 337 9.60 -11.39 1.76
CA THR A 337 9.85 -10.72 0.48
C THR A 337 9.95 -11.70 -0.69
N LYS A 338 10.49 -12.90 -0.45
CA LYS A 338 10.57 -13.97 -1.45
C LYS A 338 9.25 -14.74 -1.55
N LEU A 339 8.66 -15.11 -0.41
CA LEU A 339 7.47 -15.95 -0.35
C LEU A 339 6.19 -15.24 -0.81
N LYS A 340 6.07 -13.92 -0.63
CA LYS A 340 4.88 -13.16 -1.02
C LYS A 340 4.56 -13.23 -2.52
N ARG A 341 5.52 -13.66 -3.34
CA ARG A 341 5.36 -13.89 -4.79
C ARG A 341 4.69 -15.21 -5.14
N LEU A 342 4.47 -16.09 -4.15
CA LEU A 342 3.88 -17.42 -4.32
C LEU A 342 2.39 -17.41 -3.91
N PRO A 343 1.58 -18.37 -4.39
CA PRO A 343 0.18 -18.52 -3.99
C PRO A 343 0.06 -19.13 -2.59
N VAL A 344 0.52 -18.38 -1.59
CA VAL A 344 0.56 -18.76 -0.17
C VAL A 344 -0.05 -17.66 0.68
N ARG A 345 -0.60 -18.04 1.85
CA ARG A 345 -1.02 -17.10 2.89
C ARG A 345 0.14 -16.88 3.84
N ILE A 346 0.55 -15.65 4.07
CA ILE A 346 1.67 -15.35 4.97
C ILE A 346 1.13 -14.66 6.22
N THR A 347 1.55 -15.12 7.39
CA THR A 347 1.38 -14.39 8.65
C THR A 347 2.75 -14.13 9.26
N LEU A 348 3.12 -12.86 9.34
CA LEU A 348 4.33 -12.40 10.01
C LEU A 348 3.97 -11.94 11.42
N ILE A 349 4.55 -12.58 12.44
CA ILE A 349 4.35 -12.26 13.85
C ILE A 349 5.65 -11.66 14.39
N ASP A 350 5.58 -10.48 14.99
CA ASP A 350 6.71 -9.88 15.70
C ASP A 350 6.23 -9.15 16.96
N LYS A 351 7.02 -9.15 18.03
CA LYS A 351 6.68 -8.44 19.27
C LYS A 351 6.67 -6.91 19.11
N ARG A 352 7.34 -6.39 18.07
CA ARG A 352 7.40 -4.98 17.68
C ARG A 352 6.62 -4.77 16.37
N ASN A 353 6.13 -3.55 16.18
CA ASN A 353 5.40 -3.15 14.97
C ASN A 353 6.32 -2.56 13.87
N TYR A 354 7.63 -2.55 14.09
CA TYR A 354 8.63 -2.02 13.17
C TYR A 354 9.79 -3.00 12.99
N HIS A 355 10.41 -2.95 11.81
CA HIS A 355 11.70 -3.52 11.53
C HIS A 355 12.79 -2.54 11.95
N LEU A 356 13.84 -3.05 12.59
CA LEU A 356 14.97 -2.27 13.08
C LEU A 356 16.23 -2.62 12.29
N PHE A 357 16.85 -1.63 11.66
CA PHE A 357 18.17 -1.78 11.03
C PHE A 357 19.26 -1.69 12.11
N GLN A 358 19.44 -2.80 12.83
CA GLN A 358 20.35 -2.92 13.97
C GLN A 358 21.79 -2.41 13.75
N PRO A 359 22.41 -2.54 12.54
CA PRO A 359 23.78 -2.07 12.32
C PRO A 359 24.03 -0.59 12.62
N LEU A 360 22.99 0.26 12.65
CA LEU A 360 23.14 1.69 12.92
C LEU A 360 22.71 2.10 14.34
N LEU A 361 22.48 1.14 15.24
CA LEU A 361 22.07 1.45 16.62
C LEU A 361 23.10 2.31 17.37
N TYR A 362 24.40 2.14 17.09
CA TYR A 362 25.44 2.92 17.74
C TYR A 362 25.31 4.42 17.40
N GLN A 363 24.81 4.77 16.21
CA GLN A 363 24.58 6.15 15.81
C GLN A 363 23.39 6.80 16.53
N ILE A 364 22.40 6.02 16.98
CA ILE A 364 21.39 6.53 17.91
C ILE A 364 22.02 6.71 19.28
N ALA A 365 22.80 5.73 19.75
CA ALA A 365 23.46 5.78 21.04
C ALA A 365 24.38 7.00 21.18
N THR A 366 24.97 7.48 20.09
CA THR A 366 25.80 8.69 20.07
C THR A 366 25.10 9.94 19.51
N ALA A 367 23.76 9.94 19.47
CA ALA A 367 22.92 11.06 19.04
C ALA A 367 23.14 11.56 17.59
N THR A 368 23.80 10.78 16.73
CA THR A 368 24.04 11.09 15.31
C THR A 368 22.79 10.84 14.45
N LEU A 369 21.97 9.86 14.80
CA LEU A 369 20.70 9.54 14.13
C LEU A 369 19.51 9.56 15.09
N ASN A 370 18.33 9.82 14.55
CA ASN A 370 17.08 9.66 15.28
C ASN A 370 16.60 8.21 15.21
N PRO A 371 15.89 7.71 16.24
CA PRO A 371 15.26 6.39 16.22
C PRO A 371 14.40 6.08 14.99
N ALA A 372 13.68 7.09 14.49
CA ALA A 372 12.81 6.94 13.33
C ALA A 372 13.58 6.67 12.03
N ASP A 373 14.86 7.06 11.95
CA ASP A 373 15.67 6.94 10.72
C ASP A 373 16.02 5.48 10.40
N ILE A 374 16.00 4.59 11.41
CA ILE A 374 16.37 3.18 11.26
C ILE A 374 15.23 2.21 11.64
N ALA A 375 14.04 2.74 11.91
CA ALA A 375 12.86 1.99 12.33
C ALA A 375 11.74 2.10 11.29
N THR A 376 11.51 1.05 10.52
CA THR A 376 10.49 1.04 9.47
C THR A 376 9.24 0.27 9.91
N PRO A 377 8.04 0.87 9.91
CA PRO A 377 6.81 0.14 10.26
C PRO A 377 6.59 -1.07 9.33
N ILE A 378 6.47 -2.27 9.90
CA ILE A 378 6.38 -3.54 9.14
C ILE A 378 5.15 -3.52 8.22
N ARG A 379 4.03 -2.98 8.71
CA ARG A 379 2.77 -2.87 7.94
C ARG A 379 2.94 -2.03 6.68
N SER A 380 3.73 -0.96 6.75
CA SER A 380 3.98 -0.09 5.59
C SER A 380 4.77 -0.80 4.51
N MET A 381 5.70 -1.70 4.89
CA MET A 381 6.52 -2.47 3.94
C MET A 381 5.70 -3.43 3.09
N PHE A 382 4.55 -3.89 3.58
CA PHE A 382 3.69 -4.88 2.94
C PHE A 382 2.27 -4.38 2.62
N LYS A 383 2.07 -3.04 2.60
CA LYS A 383 0.75 -2.43 2.39
C LYS A 383 0.07 -2.84 1.08
N GLY A 384 0.85 -3.10 0.03
CA GLY A 384 0.37 -3.51 -1.29
C GLY A 384 0.55 -5.00 -1.59
N ASP A 385 0.78 -5.82 -0.56
CA ASP A 385 0.93 -7.27 -0.67
C ASP A 385 -0.25 -7.94 0.04
N GLY A 386 -1.34 -8.13 -0.70
CA GLY A 386 -2.62 -8.62 -0.16
C GLY A 386 -2.52 -9.94 0.61
N ASN A 387 -1.54 -10.77 0.29
CA ASN A 387 -1.27 -12.07 0.91
C ASN A 387 -0.39 -12.07 2.15
N VAL A 388 -0.03 -10.89 2.66
CA VAL A 388 0.77 -10.75 3.87
C VAL A 388 -0.08 -10.16 4.99
N ARG A 389 -0.27 -10.92 6.06
CA ARG A 389 -0.86 -10.44 7.32
C ARG A 389 0.24 -10.21 8.34
N VAL A 390 0.25 -9.03 8.96
CA VAL A 390 1.18 -8.69 10.04
C VAL A 390 0.44 -8.66 11.37
N ILE A 391 0.95 -9.41 12.35
CA ILE A 391 0.46 -9.48 13.73
C ILE A 391 1.55 -8.95 14.66
N LYS A 392 1.19 -8.02 15.53
CA LYS A 392 2.05 -7.65 16.66
C LYS A 392 1.71 -8.62 17.80
N GLY A 393 2.68 -9.40 18.25
CA GLY A 393 2.51 -10.36 19.35
C GLY A 393 3.83 -11.07 19.67
N GLU A 394 4.00 -11.50 20.92
CA GLU A 394 5.16 -12.26 21.38
C GLU A 394 4.84 -13.74 21.37
N VAL A 395 5.65 -14.55 20.69
CA VAL A 395 5.47 -16.01 20.64
C VAL A 395 6.03 -16.64 21.93
N ASN A 396 5.24 -17.49 22.57
CA ASN A 396 5.59 -18.14 23.84
C ASN A 396 5.77 -19.65 23.70
N ALA A 397 5.07 -20.29 22.76
CA ALA A 397 5.10 -21.73 22.56
C ALA A 397 4.78 -22.13 21.11
N ILE A 398 5.31 -23.28 20.71
CA ILE A 398 5.05 -23.90 19.41
C ILE A 398 4.69 -25.36 19.66
N ASN A 399 3.63 -25.86 19.05
CA ASN A 399 3.28 -27.27 19.07
C ASN A 399 3.47 -27.86 17.67
N PRO A 400 4.59 -28.58 17.40
CA PRO A 400 4.84 -29.20 16.10
C PRO A 400 3.80 -30.25 15.71
N ALA A 401 3.28 -31.02 16.68
CA ALA A 401 2.31 -32.09 16.41
C ALA A 401 0.94 -31.52 15.99
N ALA A 402 0.49 -30.45 16.65
CA ALA A 402 -0.75 -29.76 16.31
C ALA A 402 -0.58 -28.71 15.20
N ARG A 403 0.67 -28.41 14.79
CA ARG A 403 1.04 -27.36 13.84
C ARG A 403 0.49 -25.99 14.23
N THR A 404 0.71 -25.61 15.50
CA THR A 404 0.24 -24.33 16.04
C THR A 404 1.37 -23.49 16.64
N VAL A 405 1.22 -22.17 16.54
CA VAL A 405 2.01 -21.17 17.25
C VAL A 405 1.10 -20.46 18.25
N THR A 406 1.53 -20.37 19.51
CA THR A 406 0.84 -19.63 20.56
C THR A 406 1.60 -18.36 20.89
N PHE A 407 0.90 -17.23 20.92
CA PHE A 407 1.43 -15.91 21.20
C PHE A 407 0.53 -15.15 22.18
N ASP A 408 1.11 -14.20 22.90
CA ASP A 408 0.44 -13.37 23.92
C ASP A 408 -0.41 -14.22 24.91
N GLN A 409 0.14 -15.37 25.31
CA GLN A 409 -0.40 -16.38 26.24
C GLN A 409 -1.63 -17.18 25.75
N ASP A 410 -2.59 -16.57 25.05
CA ASP A 410 -3.87 -17.23 24.70
C ASP A 410 -4.21 -17.26 23.21
N CYS A 411 -3.45 -16.56 22.35
CA CYS A 411 -3.75 -16.52 20.93
C CYS A 411 -3.05 -17.67 20.20
N THR A 412 -3.82 -18.51 19.51
CA THR A 412 -3.29 -19.67 18.76
C THR A 412 -3.52 -19.51 17.27
N LEU A 413 -2.52 -19.86 16.47
CA LEU A 413 -2.59 -19.79 15.02
C LEU A 413 -1.99 -21.06 14.38
N PHE A 414 -2.75 -21.67 13.47
CA PHE A 414 -2.34 -22.85 12.72
C PHE A 414 -1.40 -22.49 11.56
N TYR A 415 -0.52 -23.41 11.19
CA TYR A 415 0.36 -23.27 10.04
C TYR A 415 0.49 -24.55 9.22
N ASP A 416 0.77 -24.40 7.93
CA ASP A 416 1.27 -25.49 7.09
C ASP A 416 2.79 -25.51 7.04
N ARG A 417 3.43 -24.35 7.21
CA ARG A 417 4.90 -24.18 7.29
C ARG A 417 5.24 -23.09 8.31
N LEU A 418 6.29 -23.29 9.09
CA LEU A 418 6.76 -22.35 10.11
C LEU A 418 8.21 -21.93 9.84
N VAL A 419 8.49 -20.63 9.90
CA VAL A 419 9.84 -20.07 9.82
C VAL A 419 10.15 -19.29 11.09
N LEU A 420 11.18 -19.70 11.80
CA LEU A 420 11.69 -19.03 12.99
C LEU A 420 12.86 -18.12 12.62
N ALA A 421 12.65 -16.81 12.76
CA ALA A 421 13.60 -15.76 12.47
C ALA A 421 13.68 -14.75 13.63
N THR A 422 13.65 -15.27 14.86
CA THR A 422 13.50 -14.53 16.11
C THR A 422 14.77 -13.85 16.61
N GLY A 423 15.90 -14.07 15.92
CA GLY A 423 17.19 -13.45 16.20
C GLY A 423 17.82 -13.91 17.52
N ALA A 424 18.60 -13.01 18.11
CA ALA A 424 19.34 -13.20 19.35
C ALA A 424 19.24 -11.96 20.26
N THR A 425 19.47 -12.15 21.55
CA THR A 425 19.58 -11.14 22.60
C THR A 425 21.00 -11.12 23.19
N HIS A 426 21.22 -10.29 24.21
CA HIS A 426 22.49 -10.19 24.93
C HIS A 426 22.75 -11.44 25.77
N SER A 427 24.01 -11.83 25.91
CA SER A 427 24.43 -12.82 26.89
C SER A 427 25.41 -12.19 27.87
N TYR A 428 25.11 -12.29 29.16
CA TYR A 428 26.03 -11.92 30.24
C TYR A 428 26.83 -13.13 30.74
N PHE A 429 26.89 -14.23 29.97
CA PHE A 429 27.65 -15.44 30.31
C PHE A 429 27.35 -16.01 31.71
N GLY A 430 26.08 -15.93 32.13
CA GLY A 430 25.62 -16.37 33.46
C GLY A 430 25.74 -15.31 34.55
N ARG A 431 26.08 -14.06 34.21
CA ARG A 431 26.17 -12.90 35.11
C ARG A 431 25.05 -11.88 34.85
N ASP A 432 23.80 -12.33 34.86
CA ASP A 432 22.65 -11.48 34.56
C ASP A 432 22.51 -10.29 35.54
N GLU A 433 23.14 -10.37 36.71
CA GLU A 433 23.28 -9.28 37.69
C GLU A 433 24.05 -8.06 37.16
N TRP A 434 24.84 -8.19 36.09
CA TRP A 434 25.57 -7.06 35.48
C TRP A 434 24.70 -6.16 34.61
N ARG A 435 23.54 -6.64 34.17
CA ARG A 435 22.67 -5.93 33.22
C ARG A 435 22.29 -4.50 33.64
N PRO A 436 21.99 -4.19 34.92
CA PRO A 436 21.67 -2.83 35.36
C PRO A 436 22.86 -1.86 35.27
N TYR A 437 24.08 -2.37 35.33
CA TYR A 437 25.33 -1.57 35.35
C TYR A 437 26.02 -1.51 34.00
N ALA A 438 25.70 -2.46 33.11
CA ALA A 438 26.26 -2.54 31.77
C ALA A 438 25.16 -2.82 30.74
N PRO A 439 24.37 -1.81 30.34
CA PRO A 439 23.36 -1.99 29.31
C PRO A 439 24.01 -2.40 28.00
N GLY A 440 23.35 -3.33 27.30
CA GLY A 440 23.73 -3.71 25.96
C GLY A 440 22.98 -2.92 24.89
N LEU A 441 23.42 -3.01 23.63
CA LEU A 441 22.84 -2.29 22.50
C LEU A 441 22.20 -3.21 21.44
N LYS A 442 20.91 -3.56 21.60
CA LYS A 442 20.16 -4.40 20.62
C LYS A 442 18.80 -3.81 20.22
N THR A 443 18.28 -2.87 20.99
CA THR A 443 16.97 -2.28 20.78
C THR A 443 17.04 -0.76 20.63
N ILE A 444 15.96 -0.13 20.14
CA ILE A 444 15.86 1.33 20.11
C ILE A 444 15.89 1.89 21.54
N GLU A 445 15.20 1.22 22.46
CA GLU A 445 15.12 1.63 23.85
C GLU A 445 16.50 1.55 24.50
N ASP A 446 17.26 0.49 24.22
CA ASP A 446 18.66 0.37 24.62
C ASP A 446 19.49 1.55 24.10
N ALA A 447 19.40 1.86 22.80
CA ALA A 447 20.19 2.93 22.19
C ALA A 447 19.86 4.31 22.77
N VAL A 448 18.57 4.57 23.05
CA VAL A 448 18.15 5.82 23.69
C VAL A 448 18.63 5.89 25.14
N ALA A 449 18.61 4.78 25.87
CA ALA A 449 19.11 4.71 27.25
C ALA A 449 20.62 4.95 27.30
N VAL A 450 21.40 4.24 26.46
CA VAL A 450 22.85 4.42 26.33
C VAL A 450 23.21 5.85 25.93
N ARG A 451 22.44 6.46 25.01
CA ARG A 451 22.60 7.89 24.69
C ARG A 451 22.42 8.78 25.92
N GLY A 452 21.40 8.50 26.73
CA GLY A 452 21.16 9.19 27.98
C GLY A 452 22.35 9.05 28.93
N GLU A 453 22.88 7.85 29.13
CA GLU A 453 24.05 7.61 29.99
C GLU A 453 25.28 8.37 29.50
N ILE A 454 25.60 8.31 28.20
CA ILE A 454 26.77 8.99 27.63
C ILE A 454 26.65 10.51 27.80
N LEU A 455 25.52 11.11 27.43
CA LEU A 455 25.36 12.57 27.50
C LEU A 455 25.26 13.07 28.95
N ASN A 456 24.54 12.35 29.81
CA ASN A 456 24.44 12.71 31.21
C ASN A 456 25.78 12.59 31.94
N ALA A 457 26.68 11.69 31.53
CA ALA A 457 28.01 11.61 32.10
C ALA A 457 28.78 12.94 31.95
N PHE A 458 28.71 13.59 30.78
CA PHE A 458 29.31 14.92 30.56
C PHE A 458 28.62 16.01 31.39
N GLU A 459 27.29 16.03 31.46
CA GLU A 459 26.52 16.99 32.27
C GLU A 459 26.81 16.87 33.77
N LEU A 460 26.89 15.64 34.28
CA LEU A 460 27.23 15.37 35.67
C LEU A 460 28.69 15.75 35.97
N ALA A 461 29.59 15.58 35.01
CA ALA A 461 30.99 15.96 35.16
C ALA A 461 31.15 17.49 35.19
N GLU A 462 30.42 18.23 34.36
CA GLU A 462 30.38 19.71 34.42
C GLU A 462 29.85 20.24 35.76
N ALA A 463 28.86 19.54 36.33
CA ALA A 463 28.28 19.88 37.64
C ALA A 463 29.12 19.40 38.83
N ALA A 464 30.08 18.50 38.63
CA ALA A 464 30.86 17.89 39.71
C ALA A 464 31.99 18.83 40.17
N GLY A 465 32.06 19.07 41.49
CA GLY A 465 33.16 19.81 42.11
C GLY A 465 34.36 18.95 42.52
N ASP A 466 34.24 17.62 42.49
CA ASP A 466 35.28 16.66 42.86
C ASP A 466 36.02 16.14 41.61
N PRO A 467 37.33 16.45 41.44
CA PRO A 467 38.11 15.98 40.31
C PRO A 467 38.13 14.46 40.13
N ALA A 468 38.11 13.69 41.22
CA ALA A 468 38.12 12.23 41.14
C ALA A 468 36.81 11.70 40.53
N ARG A 469 35.68 12.33 40.86
CA ARG A 469 34.39 12.00 40.25
C ARG A 469 34.33 12.42 38.78
N VAL A 470 34.89 13.58 38.43
CA VAL A 470 34.98 14.02 37.02
C VAL A 470 35.73 12.97 36.19
N GLU A 471 36.86 12.48 36.68
CA GLU A 471 37.63 11.42 36.00
C GLU A 471 36.81 10.13 35.82
N ARG A 472 36.06 9.70 36.84
CA ARG A 472 35.15 8.54 36.75
C ARG A 472 34.05 8.72 35.71
N LEU A 473 33.40 9.89 35.70
CA LEU A 473 32.30 10.20 34.80
C LEU A 473 32.79 10.32 33.34
N LEU A 474 34.01 10.81 33.14
CA LEU A 474 34.62 10.92 31.82
C LEU A 474 35.36 9.64 31.37
N THR A 475 35.28 8.56 32.15
CA THR A 475 35.83 7.25 31.79
C THR A 475 34.70 6.34 31.30
N PHE A 476 34.78 5.89 30.05
CA PHE A 476 33.80 5.01 29.42
C PHE A 476 34.42 3.65 29.13
N VAL A 477 33.80 2.57 29.62
CA VAL A 477 34.31 1.21 29.37
C VAL A 477 33.35 0.41 28.49
N ILE A 478 33.83 -0.03 27.33
CA ILE A 478 33.08 -0.87 26.39
C ILE A 478 33.59 -2.30 26.49
N VAL A 479 32.73 -3.22 26.88
CA VAL A 479 33.08 -4.64 27.05
C VAL A 479 32.69 -5.43 25.80
N GLY A 480 33.70 -5.94 25.10
CA GLY A 480 33.57 -6.74 23.89
C GLY A 480 33.95 -5.98 22.62
N ALA A 481 35.07 -6.35 22.01
CA ALA A 481 35.58 -5.70 20.79
C ALA A 481 35.16 -6.40 19.50
N GLY A 482 33.88 -6.78 19.42
CA GLY A 482 33.22 -7.12 18.14
C GLY A 482 32.86 -5.85 17.36
N PRO A 483 32.16 -5.98 16.20
CA PRO A 483 31.73 -4.82 15.40
C PRO A 483 31.04 -3.75 16.23
N THR A 484 30.03 -4.11 17.03
CA THR A 484 29.26 -3.19 17.86
C THR A 484 30.13 -2.43 18.87
N GLY A 485 31.06 -3.10 19.54
CA GLY A 485 31.91 -2.44 20.54
C GLY A 485 32.94 -1.51 19.91
N VAL A 486 33.48 -1.89 18.74
CA VAL A 486 34.40 -1.05 17.96
C VAL A 486 33.69 0.21 17.43
N GLU A 487 32.48 0.06 16.91
CA GLU A 487 31.66 1.18 16.43
C GLU A 487 31.29 2.12 17.58
N LEU A 488 30.85 1.59 18.73
CA LEU A 488 30.56 2.39 19.92
C LEU A 488 31.79 3.15 20.44
N ALA A 489 32.93 2.48 20.59
CA ALA A 489 34.14 3.11 21.09
C ALA A 489 34.61 4.25 20.18
N GLY A 490 34.59 4.03 18.86
CA GLY A 490 34.92 5.08 17.88
C GLY A 490 33.94 6.25 17.91
N ALA A 491 32.64 5.96 17.94
CA ALA A 491 31.61 6.98 17.92
C ALA A 491 31.58 7.83 19.21
N ILE A 492 31.84 7.23 20.38
CA ILE A 492 31.98 7.98 21.64
C ILE A 492 33.22 8.86 21.61
N ALA A 493 34.35 8.34 21.11
CA ALA A 493 35.58 9.14 20.98
C ALA A 493 35.39 10.34 20.03
N GLU A 494 34.67 10.15 18.93
CA GLU A 494 34.32 11.23 17.99
C GLU A 494 33.36 12.23 18.63
N LEU A 495 32.30 11.78 19.31
CA LEU A 495 31.36 12.63 20.04
C LEU A 495 32.10 13.55 21.02
N ALA A 496 32.94 12.97 21.88
CA ALA A 496 33.71 13.67 22.91
C ALA A 496 34.65 14.73 22.32
N LYS A 497 35.36 14.40 21.23
CA LYS A 497 36.41 15.25 20.66
C LYS A 497 35.93 16.27 19.64
N VAL A 498 34.79 16.01 18.98
CA VAL A 498 34.32 16.82 17.86
C VAL A 498 33.00 17.51 18.21
N SER A 499 32.00 16.73 18.61
CA SER A 499 30.64 17.24 18.76
C SER A 499 30.47 18.11 20.00
N VAL A 500 30.90 17.63 21.17
CA VAL A 500 30.63 18.30 22.45
C VAL A 500 31.83 19.06 23.02
N ALA A 501 32.99 19.01 22.37
CA ALA A 501 34.26 19.55 22.89
C ALA A 501 34.25 21.05 23.26
N ARG A 502 33.26 21.83 22.82
CA ARG A 502 33.14 23.28 23.11
C ARG A 502 31.85 23.68 23.83
N GLU A 503 31.06 22.69 24.25
CA GLU A 503 29.75 22.92 24.87
C GLU A 503 29.85 23.09 26.39
N PHE A 504 30.91 22.54 27.00
CA PHE A 504 31.16 22.54 28.44
C PHE A 504 32.23 23.58 28.85
N ARG A 505 32.18 24.07 30.09
CA ARG A 505 33.02 25.20 30.59
C ARG A 505 33.95 24.81 31.73
N MET A 506 33.54 23.88 32.58
CA MET A 506 34.29 23.41 33.74
C MET A 506 35.13 22.17 33.43
N ILE A 507 34.67 21.35 32.48
CA ILE A 507 35.39 20.16 32.01
C ILE A 507 35.85 20.31 30.55
N ASP A 508 36.83 19.50 30.17
CA ASP A 508 37.17 19.27 28.76
C ASP A 508 36.65 17.88 28.33
N PRO A 509 35.54 17.79 27.58
CA PRO A 509 35.02 16.52 27.08
C PRO A 509 36.03 15.74 26.25
N ALA A 510 36.97 16.40 25.57
CA ALA A 510 37.98 15.73 24.75
C ALA A 510 39.01 14.96 25.59
N SER A 511 39.06 15.19 26.91
CA SER A 511 39.84 14.41 27.87
C SER A 511 39.20 13.07 28.26
N ALA A 512 37.99 12.78 27.76
CA ALA A 512 37.31 11.53 28.02
C ALA A 512 38.19 10.31 27.68
N ARG A 513 38.19 9.34 28.59
CA ARG A 513 38.98 8.12 28.50
C ARG A 513 38.07 6.98 28.05
N ILE A 514 38.22 6.55 26.79
CA ILE A 514 37.42 5.46 26.21
C ILE A 514 38.25 4.18 26.23
N ILE A 515 37.77 3.13 26.90
CA ILE A 515 38.48 1.86 27.07
C ILE A 515 37.68 0.73 26.44
N LEU A 516 38.26 0.06 25.43
CA LEU A 516 37.67 -1.08 24.75
C LEU A 516 38.31 -2.38 25.22
N VAL A 517 37.53 -3.23 25.89
CA VAL A 517 38.01 -4.45 26.54
C VAL A 517 37.66 -5.68 25.70
N GLN A 518 38.62 -6.56 25.49
CA GLN A 518 38.48 -7.80 24.72
C GLN A 518 39.20 -8.95 25.40
N SER A 519 38.49 -10.07 25.58
CA SER A 519 39.04 -11.27 26.23
C SER A 519 40.06 -12.01 25.36
N GLY A 520 39.91 -11.94 24.03
CA GLY A 520 40.84 -12.52 23.07
C GLY A 520 42.02 -11.61 22.71
N PRO A 521 42.96 -12.08 21.87
CA PRO A 521 44.19 -11.37 21.56
C PRO A 521 44.02 -10.17 20.63
N ARG A 522 42.89 -10.06 19.91
CA ARG A 522 42.62 -9.00 18.93
C ARG A 522 41.15 -8.57 18.90
N ILE A 523 40.91 -7.34 18.47
CA ILE A 523 39.57 -6.83 18.14
C ILE A 523 39.10 -7.39 16.79
N LEU A 524 37.78 -7.35 16.54
CA LEU A 524 37.15 -7.85 15.31
C LEU A 524 37.68 -9.24 14.88
N PRO A 525 37.67 -10.26 15.77
CA PRO A 525 38.37 -11.52 15.52
C PRO A 525 37.85 -12.30 14.31
N SER A 526 36.62 -12.01 13.86
CA SER A 526 35.98 -12.57 12.66
C SER A 526 36.50 -11.98 11.34
N PHE A 527 37.26 -10.89 11.40
CA PHE A 527 37.88 -10.28 10.22
C PHE A 527 39.31 -10.79 10.02
N PRO A 528 39.86 -10.72 8.80
CA PRO A 528 41.28 -10.92 8.55
C PRO A 528 42.14 -10.06 9.47
N GLU A 529 43.24 -10.64 9.95
CA GLU A 529 44.09 -10.00 10.95
C GLU A 529 44.62 -8.63 10.52
N SER A 530 44.93 -8.45 9.24
CA SER A 530 45.35 -7.16 8.68
C SER A 530 44.29 -6.06 8.85
N LEU A 531 43.01 -6.39 8.78
CA LEU A 531 41.91 -5.46 9.01
C LEU A 531 41.72 -5.17 10.50
N SER A 532 41.85 -6.19 11.37
CA SER A 532 41.86 -5.99 12.82
C SER A 532 42.97 -5.03 13.25
N GLN A 533 44.21 -5.22 12.75
CA GLN A 533 45.35 -4.35 13.06
C GLN A 533 45.13 -2.92 12.55
N ARG A 534 44.55 -2.76 11.36
CA ARG A 534 44.20 -1.43 10.83
C ARG A 534 43.17 -0.74 11.73
N ALA A 535 42.11 -1.45 12.14
CA ALA A 535 41.09 -0.91 13.03
C ALA A 535 41.68 -0.50 14.39
N THR A 536 42.59 -1.32 14.96
CA THR A 536 43.31 -0.99 16.20
C THR A 536 44.03 0.35 16.07
N ARG A 537 44.87 0.52 15.04
CA ARG A 537 45.60 1.79 14.81
C ARG A 537 44.67 2.98 14.65
N THR A 538 43.56 2.81 13.93
CA THR A 538 42.57 3.87 13.74
C THR A 538 41.91 4.29 15.05
N LEU A 539 41.50 3.33 15.88
CA LEU A 539 40.91 3.61 17.20
C LEU A 539 41.91 4.24 18.18
N GLU A 540 43.15 3.73 18.20
CA GLU A 540 44.22 4.31 19.04
C GLU A 540 44.54 5.76 18.63
N ASN A 541 44.54 6.06 17.33
CA ASN A 541 44.68 7.44 16.83
C ASN A 541 43.51 8.35 17.24
N LEU A 542 42.32 7.77 17.46
CA LEU A 542 41.16 8.46 18.04
C LEU A 542 41.23 8.57 19.57
N GLY A 543 42.27 8.01 20.21
CA GLY A 543 42.48 8.04 21.66
C GLY A 543 41.75 6.96 22.44
N VAL A 544 41.29 5.89 21.78
CA VAL A 544 40.68 4.74 22.45
C VAL A 544 41.79 3.83 23.00
N GLU A 545 41.71 3.50 24.28
CA GLU A 545 42.56 2.50 24.93
C GLU A 545 42.04 1.10 24.67
N ILE A 546 42.79 0.28 23.93
CA ILE A 546 42.39 -1.09 23.63
C ILE A 546 43.08 -2.06 24.61
N ARG A 547 42.29 -2.84 25.35
CA ARG A 547 42.75 -3.86 26.29
C ARG A 547 42.38 -5.25 25.77
N THR A 548 43.29 -5.90 25.06
CA THR A 548 43.13 -7.31 24.62
C THR A 548 43.63 -8.28 25.70
N ASN A 549 43.37 -9.58 25.54
CA ASN A 549 43.67 -10.62 26.51
C ASN A 549 43.16 -10.29 27.93
N SER A 550 42.08 -9.53 28.00
CA SER A 550 41.59 -8.87 29.20
C SER A 550 40.13 -9.26 29.40
N ARG A 551 39.86 -10.03 30.44
CA ARG A 551 38.49 -10.51 30.75
C ARG A 551 37.93 -9.69 31.90
N VAL A 552 36.72 -9.18 31.72
CA VAL A 552 35.96 -8.56 32.82
C VAL A 552 35.51 -9.65 33.80
N THR A 553 35.83 -9.46 35.08
CA THR A 553 35.55 -10.39 36.17
C THR A 553 34.44 -9.88 37.10
N GLU A 554 34.23 -8.56 37.16
CA GLU A 554 33.24 -7.89 38.00
C GLU A 554 32.80 -6.57 37.37
N ILE A 555 31.50 -6.26 37.46
CA ILE A 555 30.92 -4.95 37.11
C ILE A 555 30.06 -4.51 38.30
N ALA A 556 30.28 -3.29 38.78
CA ALA A 556 29.51 -2.65 39.84
C ALA A 556 29.18 -1.20 39.44
N GLU A 557 28.46 -0.48 40.31
CA GLU A 557 27.89 0.86 40.02
C GLU A 557 28.93 1.90 39.56
N ALA A 558 30.12 1.91 40.14
CA ALA A 558 31.16 2.91 39.85
C ALA A 558 32.54 2.28 39.51
N GLN A 559 32.58 0.99 39.19
CA GLN A 559 33.82 0.31 38.87
C GLN A 559 33.64 -0.93 37.99
N VAL A 560 34.67 -1.25 37.21
CA VAL A 560 34.82 -2.51 36.49
C VAL A 560 36.17 -3.14 36.79
N ARG A 561 36.17 -4.45 37.06
CA ARG A 561 37.39 -5.24 37.29
C ARG A 561 37.75 -6.03 36.05
N ILE A 562 39.01 -5.93 35.64
CA ILE A 562 39.58 -6.62 34.49
C ILE A 562 40.72 -7.51 34.98
N GLY A 563 40.59 -8.83 34.77
CA GLY A 563 41.50 -9.82 35.33
C GLY A 563 41.44 -9.85 36.86
N ASP A 564 42.59 -10.16 37.48
CA ASP A 564 42.69 -10.32 38.93
C ASP A 564 43.06 -9.00 39.65
N ASP A 565 43.77 -8.08 38.99
CA ASP A 565 44.42 -6.95 39.67
C ASP A 565 44.01 -5.54 39.20
N THR A 566 43.35 -5.38 38.04
CA THR A 566 43.05 -4.03 37.51
C THR A 566 41.60 -3.64 37.80
N VAL A 567 41.42 -2.60 38.61
CA VAL A 567 40.13 -1.93 38.83
C VAL A 567 40.15 -0.61 38.07
N ILE A 568 39.11 -0.38 37.29
CA ILE A 568 38.88 0.90 36.59
C ILE A 568 37.64 1.52 37.21
N GLU A 569 37.80 2.70 37.78
CA GLU A 569 36.67 3.47 38.28
C GLU A 569 35.95 4.14 37.10
N THR A 570 34.64 3.90 36.99
CA THR A 570 33.80 4.41 35.90
C THR A 570 32.34 4.31 36.29
N GLU A 571 31.54 5.32 35.96
CA GLU A 571 30.08 5.29 36.13
C GLU A 571 29.37 4.87 34.81
N THR A 572 30.11 4.52 33.75
CA THR A 572 29.52 4.15 32.45
C THR A 572 30.23 2.96 31.82
N VAL A 573 29.58 1.80 31.91
CA VAL A 573 30.01 0.55 31.29
C VAL A 573 28.99 0.16 30.21
N LEU A 574 29.45 -0.14 29.00
CA LEU A 574 28.59 -0.55 27.89
C LEU A 574 28.89 -1.98 27.47
N TRP A 575 27.87 -2.82 27.39
CA TRP A 575 28.02 -4.24 27.09
C TRP A 575 27.82 -4.53 25.60
N ALA A 576 28.88 -4.94 24.92
CA ALA A 576 28.88 -5.32 23.50
C ALA A 576 29.38 -6.76 23.27
N ALA A 577 29.50 -7.56 24.33
CA ALA A 577 30.01 -8.93 24.30
C ALA A 577 28.89 -9.97 24.34
N GLY A 578 29.02 -11.03 23.54
CA GLY A 578 28.15 -12.20 23.67
C GLY A 578 26.73 -12.00 23.15
N VAL A 579 26.25 -12.98 22.40
CA VAL A 579 24.86 -13.07 21.98
C VAL A 579 24.30 -14.41 22.42
N ALA A 580 23.05 -14.41 22.87
CA ALA A 580 22.28 -15.62 23.16
C ALA A 580 21.09 -15.67 22.21
N ALA A 581 20.91 -16.78 21.50
CA ALA A 581 19.78 -16.94 20.59
C ALA A 581 18.45 -16.93 21.35
N SER A 582 17.39 -16.56 20.63
CA SER A 582 16.01 -16.68 21.14
C SER A 582 15.68 -18.12 21.57
N PRO A 583 14.72 -18.34 22.49
CA PRO A 583 14.43 -19.66 23.07
C PRO A 583 13.68 -20.64 22.14
N ALA A 584 13.91 -20.57 20.83
CA ALA A 584 13.29 -21.40 19.81
C ALA A 584 13.48 -22.90 20.05
N ALA A 585 14.69 -23.32 20.45
CA ALA A 585 14.96 -24.72 20.78
C ALA A 585 14.10 -25.21 21.95
N ARG A 586 13.90 -24.36 22.97
CA ARG A 586 13.01 -24.67 24.11
C ARG A 586 11.55 -24.79 23.68
N TRP A 587 11.06 -23.88 22.83
CA TRP A 587 9.68 -23.95 22.31
C TRP A 587 9.40 -25.23 21.54
N LEU A 588 10.40 -25.76 20.82
CA LEU A 588 10.28 -26.96 20.00
C LEU A 588 10.67 -28.24 20.74
N GLY A 589 11.24 -28.13 21.95
CA GLY A 589 11.87 -29.26 22.63
C GLY A 589 13.02 -29.85 21.80
N ALA A 590 13.74 -29.05 21.05
CA ALA A 590 14.87 -29.45 20.19
C ALA A 590 16.22 -29.25 20.91
N ASN A 591 17.30 -29.79 20.34
CA ASN A 591 18.66 -29.51 20.81
C ASN A 591 19.11 -28.11 20.36
N ASP A 592 19.90 -27.45 21.19
CA ASP A 592 20.59 -26.20 20.90
C ASP A 592 22.11 -26.32 21.03
N ASP A 593 22.82 -25.35 20.43
CA ASP A 593 24.25 -25.19 20.65
C ASP A 593 24.58 -24.36 21.89
N ARG A 594 25.87 -24.14 22.16
CA ARG A 594 26.35 -23.35 23.31
C ARG A 594 25.84 -21.90 23.34
N SER A 595 25.37 -21.38 22.22
CA SER A 595 24.80 -20.03 22.08
C SER A 595 23.27 -20.04 22.10
N GLY A 596 22.64 -21.20 22.34
CA GLY A 596 21.18 -21.38 22.37
C GLY A 596 20.55 -21.50 20.98
N ARG A 597 21.34 -21.59 19.91
CA ARG A 597 20.83 -21.65 18.54
C ARG A 597 20.26 -23.03 18.27
N VAL A 598 19.08 -23.08 17.65
CA VAL A 598 18.47 -24.37 17.26
C VAL A 598 19.25 -24.99 16.11
N LEU A 599 19.55 -26.28 16.21
CA LEU A 599 20.27 -26.99 15.16
C LEU A 599 19.39 -27.18 13.92
N VAL A 600 19.98 -26.97 12.75
CA VAL A 600 19.31 -27.13 11.46
C VAL A 600 20.13 -27.97 10.48
N ASN A 601 19.47 -28.62 9.52
CA ASN A 601 20.15 -29.28 8.41
C ASN A 601 20.48 -28.32 7.26
N ASP A 602 21.04 -28.85 6.16
CA ASP A 602 21.45 -28.07 4.98
C ASP A 602 20.30 -27.37 4.24
N LEU A 603 19.06 -27.77 4.52
CA LEU A 603 17.85 -27.15 4.01
C LEU A 603 17.20 -26.19 5.03
N MET A 604 17.93 -25.84 6.09
CA MET A 604 17.50 -24.98 7.19
C MET A 604 16.28 -25.53 7.98
N ARG A 605 16.01 -26.84 7.90
CA ARG A 605 14.97 -27.49 8.71
C ARG A 605 15.49 -27.74 10.11
N VAL A 606 14.66 -27.47 11.10
CA VAL A 606 14.98 -27.70 12.51
C VAL A 606 15.16 -29.20 12.78
N LEU A 607 16.16 -29.55 13.57
CA LEU A 607 16.38 -30.91 14.05
C LEU A 607 15.74 -31.12 15.44
N ASP A 608 15.13 -32.29 15.66
CA ASP A 608 14.64 -32.70 16.97
C ASP A 608 15.77 -33.17 17.91
N LYS A 609 15.41 -33.71 19.08
CA LYS A 609 16.38 -34.21 20.06
C LYS A 609 17.22 -35.38 19.56
N ASP A 610 16.69 -36.16 18.61
CA ASP A 610 17.35 -37.33 18.03
C ASP A 610 18.15 -36.95 16.76
N GLY A 611 18.21 -35.67 16.40
CA GLY A 611 18.90 -35.17 15.22
C GLY A 611 18.14 -35.39 13.91
N LYS A 612 16.84 -35.73 13.97
CA LYS A 612 15.99 -35.88 12.78
C LYS A 612 15.30 -34.56 12.43
N PRO A 613 15.11 -34.25 11.13
CA PRO A 613 14.43 -33.02 10.75
C PRO A 613 12.96 -33.06 11.17
N ILE A 614 12.52 -32.01 11.85
CA ILE A 614 11.10 -31.75 12.10
C ILE A 614 10.49 -31.24 10.80
N ASP A 615 9.46 -31.95 10.32
CA ASP A 615 8.77 -31.56 9.10
C ASP A 615 8.18 -30.16 9.23
N ASP A 616 8.28 -29.41 8.14
CA ASP A 616 7.57 -28.13 7.96
C ASP A 616 8.00 -26.97 8.87
N ILE A 617 9.05 -27.15 9.68
CA ILE A 617 9.63 -26.11 10.55
C ILE A 617 11.06 -25.78 10.12
N PHE A 618 11.31 -24.49 9.90
CA PHE A 618 12.59 -23.93 9.48
C PHE A 618 13.07 -22.88 10.47
N ALA A 619 14.38 -22.73 10.61
CA ALA A 619 14.97 -21.63 11.39
C ALA A 619 16.06 -20.94 10.57
N ILE A 620 16.12 -19.60 10.66
CA ILE A 620 17.07 -18.76 9.91
C ILE A 620 17.58 -17.60 10.77
N GLY A 621 18.68 -16.97 10.32
CA GLY A 621 19.32 -15.88 11.05
C GLY A 621 19.97 -16.34 12.35
N ASP A 622 20.16 -15.41 13.29
CA ASP A 622 20.89 -15.66 14.55
C ASP A 622 20.26 -16.75 15.45
N THR A 623 19.02 -17.15 15.18
CA THR A 623 18.35 -18.24 15.91
C THR A 623 18.83 -19.63 15.46
N ALA A 624 19.41 -19.76 14.26
CA ALA A 624 19.76 -21.04 13.65
C ALA A 624 21.27 -21.34 13.74
N GLY A 625 21.61 -22.55 14.20
CA GLY A 625 22.97 -23.09 14.19
C GLY A 625 23.20 -23.92 12.93
N SER A 626 23.44 -23.25 11.79
CA SER A 626 23.67 -23.92 10.51
C SER A 626 25.16 -24.15 10.26
N ASN A 627 25.51 -25.37 9.85
CA ASN A 627 26.85 -25.75 9.38
C ASN A 627 26.88 -26.02 7.86
N ALA A 628 25.83 -25.64 7.15
CA ALA A 628 25.60 -26.02 5.74
C ALA A 628 26.56 -25.35 4.75
N TRP A 629 27.12 -24.19 5.10
CA TRP A 629 28.06 -23.46 4.27
C TRP A 629 29.39 -23.29 4.99
N ASN A 630 30.41 -23.93 4.43
CA ASN A 630 31.80 -23.96 4.89
C ASN A 630 32.66 -22.84 4.29
N GLY A 631 32.08 -21.92 3.51
CA GLY A 631 32.79 -20.75 2.99
C GLY A 631 33.68 -21.00 1.78
N ASP A 632 33.66 -22.21 1.22
CA ASP A 632 34.40 -22.62 0.02
C ASP A 632 33.72 -22.19 -1.30
#